data_AF-A0A5E5Q6S4-F1
#
_entry.id   AF-A0A5E5Q6S4-F1
#
_cell.length_a   1.000
_cell.length_b   1.000
_cell.length_c   1.000
_cell.angle_alpha   90.00
_cell.angle_beta   90.00
_cell.angle_gamma   90.00
#
_symmetry.space_group_name_H-M   'P 1'
#
loop_
_entity.id
_entity.type
_entity.pdbx_description
1 polymer ?
#
loop_
_entity_poly.entity_id
_entity_poly.type
_entity_poly.pdbx_seq_one_letter_code
_entity_poly.pdbx_strand_id
1 'polypeptide(L)'
;MFNAPNGDEAKRQLDLFIDKYQTSMPKLTQWAEDNIPEGLSIFGLGLCEFNRKRLRTSNMIERLNQSVKQRTKVAKIFANEDSCLRLVSAVVMEISDEWQSSKAYLSLSDDEFLD
;
A
#
# COMPACT_ATOMS: atom_id res chain seq x y z
N MET A 1 13.67 5.97 4.17
CA MET A 1 13.78 5.16 2.93
C MET A 1 12.69 5.45 1.90
N PHE A 2 11.39 5.19 2.14
CA PHE A 2 10.35 5.29 1.09
C PHE A 2 10.05 6.70 0.54
N ASN A 3 10.50 7.76 1.22
CA ASN A 3 10.40 9.15 0.77
C ASN A 3 11.65 9.63 0.02
N ALA A 4 12.63 8.75 -0.19
CA ALA A 4 13.87 9.11 -0.87
C ALA A 4 13.60 9.63 -2.29
N PRO A 5 14.50 10.46 -2.85
CA PRO A 5 14.40 10.93 -4.22
C PRO A 5 14.49 9.77 -5.24
N ASN A 6 15.35 8.79 -5.00
CA ASN A 6 15.61 7.65 -5.88
C ASN A 6 15.92 6.36 -5.10
N GLY A 7 16.07 5.25 -5.82
CA GLY A 7 16.29 3.92 -5.24
C GLY A 7 17.63 3.78 -4.51
N ASP A 8 18.70 4.41 -5.01
CA ASP A 8 20.02 4.33 -4.38
C ASP A 8 20.03 5.04 -3.03
N GLU A 9 19.43 6.22 -2.95
CA GLU A 9 19.26 6.94 -1.69
C GLU A 9 18.31 6.19 -0.74
N ALA A 10 17.30 5.50 -1.27
CA ALA A 10 16.42 4.67 -0.45
C ALA A 10 17.16 3.48 0.19
N LYS A 11 18.04 2.82 -0.56
CA LYS A 11 18.93 1.74 -0.09
C LYS A 11 19.92 2.27 0.95
N ARG A 12 20.61 3.38 0.65
CA ARG A 12 21.52 4.02 1.60
C ARG A 12 20.84 4.34 2.93
N GLN A 13 19.59 4.83 2.89
CA GLN A 13 18.81 5.08 4.09
C GLN A 13 18.41 3.81 4.86
N LEU A 14 18.20 2.69 4.15
CA LEU A 14 17.97 1.39 4.78
C LEU A 14 19.24 0.90 5.49
N ASP A 15 20.40 1.00 4.85
CA ASP A 15 21.68 0.61 5.46
C ASP A 15 21.97 1.40 6.74
N LEU A 16 21.74 2.73 6.71
CA LEU A 16 21.87 3.58 7.89
C LEU A 16 20.87 3.22 8.99
N PHE A 17 19.66 2.79 8.61
CA PHE A 17 18.66 2.33 9.58
C PHE A 17 19.11 1.03 10.25
N ILE A 18 19.65 0.09 9.49
CA ILE A 18 20.16 -1.18 10.01
C ILE A 18 21.33 -0.93 10.95
N ASP A 19 22.35 -0.17 10.51
CA ASP A 19 23.54 0.11 11.33
C ASP A 19 23.18 0.77 12.67
N LYS A 20 22.23 1.71 12.63
CA LYS A 20 21.78 2.43 13.84
C LYS A 20 21.05 1.53 14.84
N TYR A 21 20.24 0.58 14.37
CA TYR A 21 19.32 -0.17 15.23
C TYR A 21 19.70 -1.63 15.45
N GLN A 22 20.71 -2.16 14.76
CA GLN A 22 21.08 -3.58 14.83
C GLN A 22 21.34 -4.05 16.27
N THR A 23 22.00 -3.24 17.08
CA THR A 23 22.36 -3.60 18.46
C THR A 23 21.18 -3.51 19.43
N SER A 24 20.30 -2.53 19.25
CA SER A 24 19.17 -2.28 20.18
C SER A 24 17.91 -3.04 19.78
N MET A 25 17.72 -3.31 18.49
CA MET A 25 16.51 -3.88 17.91
C MET A 25 16.81 -4.90 16.79
N PRO A 26 17.57 -5.98 17.07
CA PRO A 26 18.07 -6.90 16.04
C PRO A 26 16.96 -7.59 15.23
N LYS A 27 15.82 -7.91 15.85
CA LYS A 27 14.68 -8.50 15.14
C LYS A 27 14.06 -7.54 14.12
N LEU A 28 14.05 -6.24 14.43
CA LEU A 28 13.49 -5.22 13.53
C LEU A 28 14.41 -5.02 12.34
N THR A 29 15.72 -4.96 12.56
CA THR A 29 16.70 -4.78 11.47
C THR A 29 16.78 -5.99 10.56
N GLN A 30 16.71 -7.21 11.11
CA GLN A 30 16.63 -8.43 10.29
C GLN A 30 15.37 -8.41 9.41
N TRP A 31 14.20 -8.16 10.01
CA TRP A 31 12.96 -8.04 9.23
C TRP A 31 13.06 -6.95 8.16
N ALA A 32 13.65 -5.81 8.52
CA ALA A 32 13.84 -4.68 7.63
C ALA A 32 14.71 -5.06 6.42
N GLU A 33 15.85 -5.70 6.65
CA GLU A 33 16.76 -6.18 5.61
C GLU A 33 16.08 -7.19 4.68
N ASP A 34 15.28 -8.11 5.23
CA ASP A 34 14.63 -9.16 4.45
C ASP A 34 13.43 -8.64 3.63
N ASN A 35 12.68 -7.65 4.11
CA ASN A 35 11.35 -7.30 3.57
C ASN A 35 11.29 -5.91 2.90
N ILE A 36 12.06 -4.93 3.38
CA ILE A 36 11.98 -3.57 2.82
C ILE A 36 12.48 -3.49 1.38
N PRO A 37 13.55 -4.21 0.94
CA PRO A 37 14.03 -4.11 -0.43
C PRO A 37 12.97 -4.35 -1.50
N GLU A 38 12.04 -5.28 -1.27
CA GLU A 38 10.91 -5.53 -2.18
C GLU A 38 10.02 -4.28 -2.33
N GLY A 39 9.73 -3.60 -1.23
CA GLY A 39 8.97 -2.34 -1.23
C GLY A 39 9.71 -1.17 -1.89
N LEU A 40 11.04 -1.23 -2.00
CA LEU A 40 11.83 -0.21 -2.71
C LEU A 40 11.81 -0.39 -4.23
N SER A 41 11.28 -1.49 -4.75
CA SER A 41 11.13 -1.71 -6.20
C SER A 41 10.32 -0.60 -6.90
N ILE A 42 9.45 0.10 -6.16
CA ILE A 42 8.66 1.25 -6.64
C ILE A 42 9.52 2.34 -7.29
N PHE A 43 10.80 2.48 -6.89
CA PHE A 43 11.72 3.45 -7.47
C PHE A 43 12.21 3.08 -8.87
N GLY A 44 12.13 1.80 -9.25
CA GLY A 44 12.53 1.31 -10.57
C GLY A 44 11.43 1.34 -11.64
N LEU A 45 10.21 1.74 -11.28
CA LEU A 45 9.03 1.67 -12.16
C LEU A 45 8.79 2.93 -13.01
N GLY A 46 9.68 3.93 -12.95
CA GLY A 46 9.53 5.17 -13.73
C GLY A 46 8.25 5.95 -13.40
N LEU A 47 7.72 5.80 -12.19
CA LEU A 47 6.46 6.43 -11.79
C LEU A 47 6.67 7.87 -11.35
N CYS A 48 5.79 8.77 -11.80
CA CYS A 48 5.73 10.12 -11.30
C CYS A 48 5.54 10.16 -9.77
N GLU A 49 5.97 11.25 -9.13
CA GLU A 49 5.96 11.36 -7.66
C GLU A 49 4.54 11.18 -7.07
N PHE A 50 3.52 11.64 -7.80
CA PHE A 50 2.11 11.52 -7.42
C PHE A 50 1.67 10.05 -7.28
N ASN A 51 2.06 9.19 -8.22
CA ASN A 51 1.77 7.76 -8.20
C ASN A 51 2.60 7.04 -7.15
N ARG A 52 3.90 7.34 -7.10
CA ARG A 52 4.84 6.75 -6.14
C ARG A 52 4.38 6.96 -4.71
N LYS A 53 3.91 8.17 -4.37
CA LYS A 53 3.40 8.51 -3.02
C LYS A 53 2.21 7.64 -2.60
N ARG A 54 1.35 7.26 -3.54
CA ARG A 54 0.16 6.43 -3.26
C ARG A 54 0.50 4.95 -3.17
N LEU A 55 1.27 4.46 -4.13
CA LEU A 55 1.61 3.04 -4.24
C LEU A 55 2.57 2.55 -3.16
N ARG A 56 3.42 3.43 -2.61
CA ARG A 56 4.33 3.06 -1.50
C ARG A 56 3.62 2.90 -0.14
N THR A 57 2.30 3.09 -0.07
CA THR A 57 1.53 3.04 1.20
C THR A 57 0.38 2.05 1.12
N SER A 58 0.03 1.44 2.25
CA SER A 58 -1.13 0.57 2.41
C SER A 58 -2.46 1.32 2.62
N ASN A 59 -2.47 2.65 2.50
CA ASN A 59 -3.63 3.49 2.82
C ASN A 59 -4.92 3.08 2.08
N MET A 60 -4.81 2.72 0.79
CA MET A 60 -5.97 2.32 -0.01
C MET A 60 -6.58 1.01 0.51
N ILE A 61 -5.75 -0.01 0.68
CA ILE A 61 -6.21 -1.33 1.11
C ILE A 61 -6.67 -1.32 2.58
N GLU A 62 -6.04 -0.50 3.44
CA GLU A 62 -6.48 -0.30 4.82
C GLU A 62 -7.87 0.36 4.89
N ARG A 63 -8.15 1.37 4.06
CA ARG A 63 -9.48 1.99 3.97
C ARG A 63 -10.53 0.99 3.50
N LEU A 64 -10.23 0.21 2.47
CA LEU A 64 -11.11 -0.85 1.98
C LEU A 64 -11.41 -1.87 3.08
N ASN A 65 -10.37 -2.39 3.74
CA ASN A 65 -10.50 -3.35 4.83
C ASN A 65 -11.26 -2.78 6.03
N GLN A 66 -11.10 -1.48 6.33
CA GLN A 66 -11.84 -0.81 7.38
C GLN A 66 -13.34 -0.75 7.06
N SER A 67 -13.73 -0.43 5.82
CA SER A 67 -15.13 -0.44 5.39
C SER A 67 -15.76 -1.83 5.52
N VAL A 68 -15.05 -2.87 5.05
CA VAL A 68 -15.49 -4.25 5.21
C VAL A 68 -15.65 -4.60 6.70
N LYS A 69 -14.66 -4.26 7.53
CA LYS A 69 -14.69 -4.51 8.98
C LYS A 69 -15.83 -3.78 9.68
N GLN A 70 -16.14 -2.55 9.30
CA GLN A 70 -17.24 -1.78 9.90
C GLN A 70 -18.60 -2.40 9.57
N ARG A 71 -18.84 -2.79 8.31
CA ARG A 71 -20.12 -3.35 7.87
C ARG A 71 -20.35 -4.76 8.40
N THR A 72 -19.31 -5.58 8.43
CA THR A 72 -19.35 -6.92 9.06
C THR A 72 -19.55 -6.86 10.57
N LYS A 73 -18.98 -5.84 11.25
CA LYS A 73 -19.15 -5.66 12.70
C LYS A 73 -20.61 -5.44 13.11
N VAL A 74 -21.45 -4.85 12.26
CA VAL A 74 -22.88 -4.65 12.53
C VAL A 74 -23.64 -5.98 12.56
N ALA A 75 -23.29 -6.92 11.68
CA ALA A 75 -23.92 -8.23 11.61
C ALA A 75 -23.62 -9.10 12.85
N LYS A 76 -22.46 -8.90 13.50
CA LYS A 76 -21.92 -9.66 14.66
C LYS A 76 -21.66 -11.15 14.41
N ILE A 77 -22.64 -11.88 13.87
CA ILE A 77 -22.60 -13.31 13.57
C ILE A 77 -23.31 -13.54 12.22
N PHE A 78 -22.78 -14.43 11.39
CA PHE A 78 -23.40 -14.84 10.14
C PHE A 78 -23.99 -16.24 10.27
N ALA A 79 -25.12 -16.49 9.60
CA ALA A 79 -25.78 -17.80 9.60
C ALA A 79 -24.97 -18.87 8.85
N ASN A 80 -24.20 -18.47 7.84
CA ASN A 80 -23.29 -19.32 7.06
C ASN A 80 -22.26 -18.45 6.31
N GLU A 81 -21.27 -19.11 5.71
CA GLU A 81 -20.21 -18.46 4.93
C GLU A 81 -20.76 -17.67 3.74
N ASP A 82 -21.71 -18.21 3.00
CA ASP A 82 -22.32 -17.53 1.84
C ASP A 82 -22.94 -16.18 2.22
N SER A 83 -23.53 -16.08 3.42
CA SER A 83 -24.13 -14.83 3.90
C SER A 83 -23.07 -13.78 4.24
N CYS A 84 -21.91 -14.21 4.75
CA CYS A 84 -20.75 -13.34 4.94
C CYS A 84 -20.21 -12.88 3.59
N LEU A 85 -19.99 -13.82 2.67
CA LEU A 85 -19.49 -13.54 1.33
C LEU A 85 -20.39 -12.56 0.58
N ARG A 86 -21.73 -12.74 0.63
CA ARG A 86 -22.69 -11.82 0.03
C ARG A 86 -22.53 -10.39 0.55
N LEU A 87 -22.39 -10.21 1.86
CA LEU A 87 -22.20 -8.89 2.45
C LEU A 87 -20.87 -8.28 1.99
N VAL A 88 -19.76 -9.01 2.14
CA VAL A 88 -18.43 -8.51 1.76
C VAL A 88 -18.37 -8.14 0.28
N SER A 89 -18.91 -8.99 -0.60
CA SER A 89 -19.00 -8.70 -2.03
C SER A 89 -19.84 -7.45 -2.31
N ALA A 90 -20.99 -7.27 -1.64
CA ALA A 90 -21.80 -6.06 -1.78
C ALA A 90 -21.02 -4.79 -1.37
N VAL A 91 -20.25 -4.86 -0.29
CA VAL A 91 -19.40 -3.76 0.17
C VAL A 91 -18.32 -3.38 -0.85
N VAL A 92 -17.66 -4.40 -1.41
CA VAL A 92 -16.58 -4.18 -2.39
C VAL A 92 -17.15 -3.67 -3.72
N MET A 93 -18.32 -4.16 -4.14
CA MET A 93 -19.01 -3.65 -5.34
C MET A 93 -19.38 -2.18 -5.20
N GLU A 94 -19.95 -1.77 -4.05
CA GLU A 94 -20.28 -0.36 -3.78
C GLU A 94 -19.04 0.55 -3.87
N ILE A 95 -17.93 0.13 -3.27
CA ILE A 95 -16.66 0.90 -3.32
C ILE A 95 -16.10 0.94 -4.74
N SER A 96 -16.21 -0.16 -5.48
CA SER A 96 -15.80 -0.22 -6.89
C SER A 96 -16.58 0.78 -7.74
N ASP A 97 -17.90 0.87 -7.56
CA ASP A 97 -18.75 1.82 -8.28
C ASP A 97 -18.40 3.28 -7.93
N GLU A 98 -18.10 3.56 -6.65
CA GLU A 98 -17.58 4.86 -6.22
C GLU A 98 -16.25 5.20 -6.90
N TRP A 99 -15.34 4.23 -7.03
CA TRP A 99 -14.03 4.46 -7.66
C TRP A 99 -14.12 4.69 -9.16
N GLN A 100 -15.06 4.03 -9.84
CA GLN A 100 -15.31 4.24 -11.27
C GLN A 100 -15.87 5.64 -11.55
N SER A 101 -16.63 6.21 -10.61
CA SER A 101 -17.24 7.54 -10.75
C SER A 101 -16.38 8.68 -10.19
N SER A 102 -15.35 8.37 -9.40
CA SER A 102 -14.46 9.34 -8.77
C SER A 102 -13.27 9.75 -9.65
N LYS A 103 -12.49 10.74 -9.20
CA LYS A 103 -11.21 11.09 -9.83
C LYS A 103 -10.25 9.89 -9.79
N ALA A 104 -9.50 9.70 -10.88
CA ALA A 104 -8.51 8.64 -11.01
C ALA A 104 -7.53 8.64 -9.82
N TYR A 105 -7.34 7.46 -9.22
CA TYR A 105 -6.45 7.29 -8.08
C TYR A 105 -4.97 7.43 -8.48
N LEU A 106 -4.61 6.95 -9.66
CA LEU A 106 -3.28 7.10 -10.27
C LEU A 106 -3.39 8.01 -11.50
N SER A 107 -2.34 8.79 -11.75
CA SER A 107 -2.18 9.54 -12.99
C SER A 107 -1.48 8.67 -14.01
N LEU A 108 -2.13 8.37 -15.13
CA LEU A 108 -1.51 7.67 -16.25
C LEU A 108 -0.97 8.64 -17.31
N SER A 109 -0.78 9.93 -16.95
CA SER A 109 -0.31 10.96 -17.88
C SER A 109 0.94 10.49 -18.62
N ASP A 110 0.80 10.29 -19.94
CA ASP A 110 1.83 9.88 -20.89
C ASP A 110 2.85 11.01 -21.20
N ASP A 111 2.79 12.14 -20.49
CA ASP A 111 3.57 13.35 -20.78
C ASP A 111 5.04 13.30 -20.32
N GLU A 112 5.58 12.13 -19.95
CA GLU A 112 7.01 11.93 -19.66
C GLU A 112 7.75 11.12 -20.76
N PHE A 113 7.10 10.84 -21.89
CA PHE A 113 7.72 10.18 -23.07
C PHE A 113 7.89 11.09 -24.29
N LEU A 114 7.75 12.41 -24.11
CA LEU A 114 8.06 13.42 -25.13
C LEU A 114 9.17 14.36 -24.63
N ASP A 115 10.40 13.85 -24.63
CA ASP A 115 11.61 14.64 -24.89
C ASP A 115 12.25 14.11 -26.19
#